data_AF-A0AAD6U0V9-F1
#
_entry.id   AF-A0AAD6U0V9-F1
#
_cell.length_a   1.000
_cell.length_b   1.000
_cell.length_c   1.000
_cell.angle_alpha   90.00
_cell.angle_beta   90.00
_cell.angle_gamma   90.00
#
_symmetry.space_group_name_H-M   'P 1'
#
loop_
_entity.id
_entity.type
_entity.pdbx_description
1 polymer ?
#
loop_
_entity_poly.entity_id
_entity_poly.type
_entity_poly.pdbx_seq_one_letter_code
_entity_poly.pdbx_strand_id
1 'polypeptide(L)' 'MTWNGLQGFRTPIADDSFVIDGVGSLGTARTERGLSFFEVELSGHMIPQFSPLAGFQSMAFLMGFRTTP' A
#
# COMPACT_ATOMS: atom_id res chain seq x y z
N MET A 1 -9.72 9.52 -9.72
CA MET A 1 -8.57 9.62 -10.64
C MET A 1 -8.79 8.72 -11.85
N THR A 2 -8.33 9.12 -13.04
CA THR A 2 -8.35 8.29 -14.25
C THR A 2 -6.91 8.01 -14.67
N TRP A 3 -6.56 6.74 -14.88
CA TRP A 3 -5.22 6.34 -15.31
C TRP A 3 -5.28 5.10 -16.20
N ASN A 4 -4.36 5.05 -17.16
CA ASN A 4 -4.22 3.93 -18.08
C ASN A 4 -5.58 3.51 -18.71
N GLY A 5 -6.34 4.50 -19.17
CA GLY A 5 -7.59 4.32 -19.91
C GLY A 5 -8.88 4.14 -19.09
N LEU A 6 -8.83 4.02 -17.76
CA LEU A 6 -10.03 3.77 -16.93
C LEU A 6 -10.10 4.67 -15.69
N GLN A 7 -11.32 5.02 -15.29
CA GLN A 7 -11.60 5.80 -14.08
C GLN A 7 -11.70 4.89 -12.86
N GLY A 8 -10.95 5.26 -11.82
CA GLY A 8 -10.97 4.59 -10.53
C GLY A 8 -10.40 3.18 -10.55
N PHE A 9 -10.38 2.55 -9.37
CA PHE A 9 -10.14 1.13 -9.27
C PHE A 9 -11.34 0.36 -9.84
N ARG A 10 -11.07 -0.77 -10.48
CA ARG A 10 -12.08 -1.63 -11.12
C ARG A 10 -12.40 -2.85 -10.29
N THR A 11 -11.47 -3.26 -9.44
CA THR A 11 -11.70 -4.27 -8.41
C THR A 11 -11.83 -3.59 -7.04
N PRO A 12 -12.72 -4.06 -6.16
CA PRO A 12 -12.78 -3.59 -4.78
C PRO A 12 -11.41 -3.66 -4.10
N ILE A 13 -11.16 -2.71 -3.21
CA ILE A 13 -9.99 -2.71 -2.35
C ILE A 13 -10.28 -3.73 -1.24
N ALA A 14 -9.38 -4.70 -1.05
CA ALA A 14 -9.54 -5.75 -0.06
C ALA A 14 -8.90 -5.34 1.27
N ASP A 15 -9.60 -5.59 2.38
CA ASP A 15 -9.09 -5.34 3.72
C ASP A 15 -7.86 -6.22 4.01
N ASP A 16 -6.99 -5.76 4.92
CA ASP A 16 -5.82 -6.49 5.43
C ASP A 16 -4.83 -6.98 4.36
N SER A 17 -4.77 -6.28 3.23
CA SER A 17 -3.95 -6.66 2.08
C SER A 17 -2.52 -6.10 2.09
N PHE A 18 -2.19 -5.18 3.01
CA PHE A 18 -0.83 -4.71 3.20
C PHE A 18 -0.11 -5.53 4.27
N VAL A 19 0.47 -6.66 3.86
CA VAL A 19 1.04 -7.66 4.78
C VAL A 19 2.57 -7.63 4.78
N ILE A 20 3.17 -7.50 5.96
CA ILE A 20 4.62 -7.59 6.13
C ILE A 20 4.97 -8.93 6.80
N ASP A 21 5.94 -9.64 6.23
CA ASP A 21 6.39 -10.93 6.74
C ASP A 21 6.86 -10.82 8.20
N GLY A 22 6.34 -11.68 9.06
CA GLY A 22 6.65 -11.69 10.50
C GLY A 22 5.96 -10.60 11.32
N VAL A 23 5.15 -9.73 10.70
CA VAL A 23 4.41 -8.66 11.40
C VAL A 23 2.90 -8.86 11.25
N GLY A 24 2.45 -9.23 10.04
CA GLY A 24 1.04 -9.31 9.69
C GLY A 24 0.56 -8.10 8.88
N SER A 25 -0.75 -7.89 8.86
CA SER A 25 -1.37 -6.74 8.19
C SER A 25 -1.02 -5.44 8.93
N LEU A 26 -0.61 -4.41 8.18
CA LEU A 26 -0.54 -3.02 8.65
C LEU A 26 -1.61 -2.14 7.99
N GLY A 27 -2.63 -2.75 7.40
CA GLY A 27 -3.72 -2.09 6.71
C GLY A 27 -3.93 -2.66 5.31
N THR A 28 -4.19 -1.79 4.35
CA THR A 28 -4.75 -2.17 3.06
C THR A 28 -3.91 -1.62 1.91
N ALA A 29 -3.63 -2.46 0.92
CA ALA A 29 -2.90 -2.05 -0.27
C ALA A 29 -3.55 -2.58 -1.56
N ARG A 30 -3.55 -1.74 -2.61
CA ARG A 30 -4.07 -2.12 -3.92
C ARG A 30 -3.19 -1.58 -5.03
N THR A 31 -2.71 -2.49 -5.87
CA THR A 31 -2.02 -2.13 -7.12
C THR A 31 -2.93 -2.46 -8.30
N GLU A 32 -3.17 -1.49 -9.18
CA GLU A 32 -3.96 -1.69 -10.39
C GLU A 32 -3.47 -0.77 -11.50
N ARG A 33 -3.20 -1.35 -12.68
CA ARG A 33 -2.73 -0.62 -13.88
C ARG A 33 -1.57 0.36 -13.61
N GLY A 34 -0.63 0.00 -12.74
CA GLY A 34 0.57 0.79 -12.43
C GLY A 34 0.38 1.88 -11.37
N LEU A 35 -0.78 1.96 -10.73
CA LEU A 35 -0.99 2.80 -9.55
C LEU A 35 -1.12 1.92 -8.30
N SER A 36 -0.41 2.28 -7.25
CA SER A 36 -0.45 1.62 -5.94
C SER A 36 -1.04 2.55 -4.90
N PHE A 37 -2.08 2.10 -4.21
CA PHE A 37 -2.69 2.76 -3.06
C PHE A 37 -2.32 2.00 -1.78
N PHE A 38 -2.03 2.75 -0.72
CA PHE A 38 -1.75 2.23 0.62
C PHE A 38 -2.58 3.01 1.63
N GLU A 39 -3.31 2.29 2.46
CA GLU A 39 -3.94 2.78 3.68
C GLU A 39 -3.25 2.09 4.84
N VAL A 40 -2.67 2.88 5.74
CA VAL A 40 -1.92 2.36 6.90
C VAL A 40 -2.75 2.58 8.14
N GLU A 41 -3.10 1.48 8.79
CA GLU A 41 -3.88 1.53 10.03
C GLU A 41 -3.03 2.07 11.18
N LEU A 42 -3.72 2.67 12.16
CA LEU A 42 -3.12 3.22 13.38
C LEU A 42 -1.99 4.23 13.11
N SER A 43 -2.04 4.92 11.97
CA SER A 43 -1.03 5.89 11.54
C SER A 43 -1.64 7.27 11.26
N GLY A 44 -0.88 8.32 11.58
CA GLY A 44 -1.25 9.71 11.33
C GLY A 44 -0.68 10.29 10.04
N HIS A 45 -0.71 11.63 9.92
CA HIS A 45 -0.26 12.38 8.74
C HIS A 45 1.21 12.14 8.37
N MET A 46 2.05 11.77 9.34
CA MET A 46 3.44 11.39 9.11
C MET A 46 3.59 9.88 9.26
N ILE A 47 3.29 9.11 8.22
CA ILE A 47 3.28 7.63 8.30
C ILE A 47 4.58 7.06 8.88
N PRO A 48 5.79 7.45 8.43
CA PRO A 48 7.02 6.89 9.00
C PRO A 48 7.25 7.24 10.48
N GLN A 49 6.57 8.25 11.03
CA GLN A 49 6.63 8.59 12.45
C GLN A 49 5.85 7.60 13.31
N PHE A 50 4.68 7.14 12.84
CA PHE A 50 3.77 6.29 13.60
C PHE A 50 3.87 4.81 13.23
N SER A 51 4.18 4.51 11.96
CA SER A 51 4.42 3.17 11.46
C SER A 51 5.69 3.15 10.58
N PRO A 52 6.89 3.08 11.20
CA PRO A 52 8.16 3.11 10.47
C PRO A 52 8.28 1.97 9.46
N LEU A 53 7.79 0.77 9.82
CA LEU A 53 7.81 -0.40 8.94
C LEU A 53 6.90 -0.21 7.72
N ALA A 54 5.68 0.31 7.90
CA ALA A 54 4.79 0.62 6.77
C ALA A 54 5.41 1.65 5.82
N GLY A 55 6.00 2.71 6.36
CA GLY A 55 6.68 3.74 5.58
C GLY A 55 7.88 3.19 4.79
N PHE A 56 8.69 2.34 5.43
CA PHE A 56 9.84 1.73 4.75
C PHE A 56 9.41 0.72 3.68
N GLN A 57 8.46 -0.17 3.97
CA GLN A 57 8.05 -1.23 3.05
C GLN A 57 7.28 -0.69 1.84
N SER A 58 6.43 0.32 2.02
CA SER A 58 5.75 0.98 0.88
C SER A 58 6.75 1.62 -0.09
N MET A 59 7.81 2.26 0.44
CA MET A 59 8.90 2.80 -0.40
C MET A 59 9.73 1.68 -1.05
N ALA A 60 10.03 0.60 -0.32
CA ALA A 60 10.75 -0.55 -0.87
C ALA A 60 9.99 -1.20 -2.04
N PHE A 61 8.66 -1.31 -1.94
CA PHE A 61 7.82 -1.78 -3.04
C PHE A 61 7.87 -0.82 -4.25
N LEU A 62 7.72 0.49 -4.03
CA LEU A 62 7.80 1.49 -5.10
C LEU A 62 9.15 1.44 -5.84
N MET A 63 10.25 1.22 -5.11
CA MET A 63 11.60 1.14 -5.68
C MET A 63 11.94 -0.24 -6.26
N GLY A 64 11.04 -1.22 -6.19
CA GLY A 64 11.26 -2.57 -6.74
C GLY A 64 12.13 -3.49 -5.89
N PHE A 65 12.40 -3.13 -4.63
CA PHE A 65 13.10 -4.02 -3.69
C PHE A 65 12.16 -5.08 -3.08
N ARG A 66 10.85 -4.96 -3.30
CA ARG A 66 9.82 -5.90 -2.87
C ARG A 66 8.83 -6.15 -4.02
N THR A 67 8.36 -7.39 -4.15
CA THR A 67 7.47 -7.80 -5.25
C THR A 67 5.99 -7.65 -4.97
N THR A 68 5.61 -7.57 -3.69
CA THR A 68 4.24 -7.35 -3.23
C THR A 68 4.13 -6.01 -2.51
N PRO A 69 2.98 -5.32 -2.58
CA PRO A 69 2.70 -4.20 -1.71
C PRO A 69 2.93 -4.55 -0.24
#